data_AF-Q6GXA3-F1
#
_entry.id   AF-Q6GXA3-F1
#
_cell.length_a   1.000
_cell.length_b   1.000
_cell.length_c   1.000
_cell.angle_alpha   90.00
_cell.angle_beta   90.00
_cell.angle_gamma   90.00
#
_symmetry.space_group_name_H-M   'P 1'
#
loop_
_entity.id
_entity.type
_entity.pdbx_description
1 polymer ?
#
loop_
_entity_poly.entity_id
_entity_poly.type
_entity_poly.pdbx_seq_one_letter_code
_entity_poly.pdbx_strand_id
1 'polypeptide(L)' 'EDAGVNFLFAATHEFGHSLGLSHSSVPGTVMYPTYQRDYSEDFSLTKDDIAGIQKLYGKRNTL' A
#
# COMPACT_ATOMS: atom_id res chain seq x y z
N GLU A 1 -1.34 9.03 -25.01
CA GLU A 1 -0.38 7.98 -24.59
C GLU A 1 -1.00 7.27 -23.41
N ASP A 2 -1.02 5.94 -23.42
CA ASP A 2 -1.57 5.16 -22.32
C ASP A 2 -0.70 5.41 -21.09
N ALA A 3 -1.26 6.06 -20.07
CA ALA A 3 -0.53 6.30 -18.84
C ALA A 3 -0.33 4.94 -18.15
N GLY A 4 0.91 4.44 -18.18
CA GLY A 4 1.27 3.19 -17.53
C GLY A 4 1.04 3.22 -16.02
N VAL A 5 1.22 2.06 -15.38
CA VAL A 5 1.13 1.93 -13.92
C VAL A 5 2.46 2.34 -13.28
N ASN A 6 2.42 3.16 -12.24
CA ASN A 6 3.60 3.44 -11.43
C ASN A 6 4.12 2.15 -10.77
N PHE A 7 5.29 1.67 -11.22
CA PHE A 7 5.86 0.41 -10.76
C PHE A 7 6.12 0.39 -9.25
N LEU A 8 6.56 1.49 -8.65
CA LEU A 8 6.82 1.55 -7.21
C LEU A 8 5.52 1.36 -6.41
N PHE A 9 4.42 1.97 -6.87
CA PHE A 9 3.10 1.82 -6.24
C PHE A 9 2.62 0.36 -6.35
N ALA A 10 2.64 -0.20 -7.56
CA ALA A 10 2.21 -1.58 -7.80
C ALA A 10 3.07 -2.58 -7.02
N ALA A 11 4.39 -2.46 -7.05
CA ALA A 11 5.28 -3.36 -6.30
C ALA A 11 5.02 -3.28 -4.79
N THR A 12 4.76 -2.08 -4.25
CA THR A 12 4.42 -1.93 -2.82
C THR A 12 3.09 -2.61 -2.47
N HIS A 13 2.08 -2.51 -3.34
CA HIS A 13 0.81 -3.23 -3.20
C HIS A 13 1.01 -4.75 -3.16
N GLU A 14 1.74 -5.30 -4.14
CA GLU A 14 1.96 -6.74 -4.24
C GLU A 14 2.87 -7.28 -3.11
N PHE A 15 3.82 -6.48 -2.64
CA PHE A 15 4.57 -6.82 -1.42
C PHE A 15 3.68 -6.81 -0.19
N GLY A 16 2.68 -5.92 -0.11
CA GLY A 16 1.65 -5.98 0.92
C GLY A 16 0.93 -7.33 0.94
N HIS A 17 0.49 -7.84 -0.22
CA HIS A 17 -0.08 -9.19 -0.33
C HIS A 17 0.90 -10.30 0.06
N SER A 18 2.14 -10.20 -0.38
CA SER A 18 3.20 -11.17 -0.03
C SER A 18 3.48 -11.20 1.47
N LEU A 19 3.28 -10.08 2.16
CA LEU A 19 3.37 -9.95 3.62
C LEU A 19 2.04 -10.26 4.35
N GLY A 20 1.00 -10.71 3.63
CA GLY A 20 -0.27 -11.15 4.21
C GLY A 20 -1.34 -10.07 4.40
N LEU A 21 -1.15 -8.85 3.85
CA LEU A 21 -2.22 -7.85 3.83
C LEU A 21 -3.28 -8.21 2.79
N SER A 22 -4.55 -8.08 3.18
CA SER A 22 -5.67 -8.09 2.25
C SER A 22 -5.94 -6.68 1.74
N HIS A 23 -6.78 -6.57 0.70
CA HIS A 23 -7.24 -5.27 0.23
C HIS A 23 -7.88 -4.45 1.36
N SER A 24 -7.63 -3.14 1.35
CA SER A 24 -8.31 -2.17 2.19
C SER A 24 -9.58 -1.66 1.50
N SER A 25 -10.58 -1.32 2.29
CA SER A 25 -11.78 -0.61 1.82
C SER A 25 -11.64 0.91 1.90
N VAL A 26 -10.51 1.41 2.42
CA VAL A 26 -10.22 2.84 2.57
C VAL A 26 -9.58 3.35 1.27
N PRO A 27 -10.23 4.28 0.53
CA PRO A 27 -9.65 4.86 -0.68
C PRO A 27 -8.34 5.59 -0.42
N GLY A 28 -7.43 5.55 -1.40
CA GLY A 28 -6.11 6.20 -1.31
C GLY A 28 -5.07 5.45 -0.47
N THR A 29 -5.40 4.28 0.09
CA THR A 29 -4.41 3.38 0.70
C THR A 29 -3.66 2.61 -0.37
N VAL A 30 -2.45 2.16 -0.06
CA VAL A 30 -1.68 1.33 -1.00
C VAL A 30 -2.40 0.02 -1.26
N MET A 31 -3.07 -0.55 -0.25
CA MET A 31 -3.83 -1.80 -0.38
C MET A 31 -5.25 -1.62 -0.95
N TYR A 32 -5.64 -0.43 -1.44
CA TYR A 32 -6.93 -0.27 -2.10
C TYR A 32 -6.96 -1.08 -3.42
N PRO A 33 -8.03 -1.83 -3.75
CA PRO A 33 -8.03 -2.81 -4.85
C PRO A 33 -7.96 -2.21 -6.26
N THR A 34 -8.11 -0.89 -6.39
CA THR A 34 -8.14 -0.21 -7.69
C THR A 34 -7.01 0.79 -7.79
N TYR A 35 -6.20 0.68 -8.85
CA TYR A 35 -5.17 1.67 -9.15
C TYR A 35 -5.78 3.03 -9.45
N GLN A 36 -5.31 4.06 -8.75
CA GLN A 36 -5.77 5.43 -8.88
C GLN A 36 -4.55 6.33 -9.06
N ARG A 37 -4.39 6.86 -10.27
CA ARG A 37 -3.17 7.56 -10.69
C ARG A 37 -2.82 8.74 -9.79
N ASP A 38 -3.83 9.53 -9.40
CA ASP A 38 -3.71 10.70 -8.52
C ASP A 38 -3.10 10.38 -7.15
N TYR A 39 -3.19 9.13 -6.69
CA TYR A 39 -2.60 8.69 -5.41
C TYR A 39 -1.24 8.01 -5.58
N SER A 40 -0.77 7.79 -6.82
CA SER A 40 0.42 6.97 -7.10
C SER A 40 1.67 7.78 -7.44
N GLU A 41 1.51 9.00 -7.96
CA GLU A 41 2.60 9.95 -8.17
C GLU A 41 2.96 10.52 -6.79
N ASP A 42 4.04 10.02 -6.17
CA ASP A 42 4.54 10.40 -4.82
C ASP A 42 3.73 9.90 -3.61
N PHE A 43 3.25 8.66 -3.67
CA PHE A 43 2.53 8.06 -2.54
C PHE A 43 3.41 7.83 -1.29
N SER A 44 2.74 7.78 -0.14
CA SER A 44 3.31 7.36 1.15
C SER A 44 2.37 6.38 1.83
N LEU A 45 2.89 5.53 2.72
CA LEU A 45 2.04 4.61 3.49
C LEU A 45 1.06 5.40 4.36
N THR A 46 -0.22 5.07 4.21
CA THR A 46 -1.27 5.68 5.04
C THR A 46 -1.25 5.09 6.44
N LYS A 47 -2.00 5.71 7.37
CA LYS A 47 -2.21 5.14 8.71
C LYS A 47 -2.86 3.76 8.66
N ASP A 48 -3.71 3.50 7.67
CA ASP A 48 -4.38 2.21 7.48
C ASP A 48 -3.38 1.14 7.04
N ASP A 49 -2.53 1.44 6.05
CA ASP A 49 -1.45 0.53 5.60
C ASP A 49 -0.51 0.18 6.75
N ILE A 50 -0.10 1.19 7.54
CA ILE A 50 0.78 1.01 8.70
C ILE A 50 0.09 0.19 9.79
N ALA A 51 -1.17 0.48 10.11
CA ALA A 51 -1.92 -0.27 11.12
C ALA A 51 -2.14 -1.73 10.70
N GLY A 52 -2.43 -1.97 9.41
CA GLY A 52 -2.59 -3.30 8.84
C GLY A 52 -1.33 -4.15 9.02
N ILE A 53 -0.17 -3.64 8.61
CA ILE A 53 1.08 -4.41 8.72
C ILE A 53 1.52 -4.59 10.18
N GLN A 54 1.29 -3.58 11.03
CA GLN A 54 1.59 -3.68 12.47
C GLN A 54 0.65 -4.63 13.21
N LYS A 55 -0.56 -4.88 12.72
CA LYS A 55 -1.45 -5.90 13.28
C LYS A 55 -0.89 -7.31 13.05
N LEU A 56 -0.18 -7.54 11.95
CA LEU A 56 0.42 -8.84 11.62
C LEU A 56 1.77 -9.06 12.31
N TYR A 57 2.62 -8.03 12.37
CA TYR A 57 4.02 -8.17 12.79
C TYR A 57 4.43 -7.32 13.99
N GLY A 58 3.55 -6.47 14.51
CA GLY A 58 3.85 -5.52 15.58
C GLY A 58 4.52 -4.23 15.09
N LYS A 59 4.81 -3.33 16.02
CA LYS A 59 5.53 -2.07 15.72
C LYS A 59 7.01 -2.36 15.50
N ARG A 60 7.64 -1.52 14.66
CA ARG A 60 9.10 -1.55 14.47
C ARG A 60 9.78 -1.44 15.83
N ASN A 61 10.66 -2.39 16.14
CA ASN A 61 11.48 -2.30 17.33
C ASN A 61 12.61 -1.28 17.09
N THR A 62 12.76 -0.31 17.98
CA THR A 62 13.76 0.77 17.87
C THR A 62 14.92 0.60 18.85
N LEU A 63 15.24 -0.65 19.21
CA LEU A 63 16.42 -0.95 20.02
C LEU A 63 17.70 -0.42 19.36
#